data_AF-A0A1X2LFS8-F1
#
_entry.id   AF-A0A1X2LFS8-F1
#
_cell.length_a   1.000
_cell.length_b   1.000
_cell.length_c   1.000
_cell.angle_alpha   90.00
_cell.angle_beta   90.00
_cell.angle_gamma   90.00
#
_symmetry.space_group_name_H-M   'P 1'
#
loop_
_entity.id
_entity.type
_entity.pdbx_description
1 polymer ?
#
loop_
_entity_poly.entity_id
_entity_poly.type
_entity_poly.pdbx_seq_one_letter_code
_entity_poly.pdbx_strand_id
1 'polypeptide(L)'
;GGAGAPGGAMVGGNGGVGGLGGTGSPGGLLLGTGGAGGSGGLGGDGGAGATVGFAGSGGFGGTGGIAQLIGTGGMGGSGGGIGAGETTVVPPEVAPVGGVGGNGGRGGLLLGTGGVGGNGGATSVGGTLYATGGNGGSGGLVWGNGGT
;
A
#
# COMPACT_ATOMS: atom_id res chain seq x y z
N GLY A 1 -3.12 5.23 10.79
CA GLY A 1 -4.43 5.77 11.15
C GLY A 1 -4.31 6.32 12.56
N GLY A 2 -5.27 7.14 12.98
CA GLY A 2 -5.32 7.55 14.39
C GLY A 2 -5.62 6.36 15.30
N ALA A 3 -5.08 6.37 16.51
CA ALA A 3 -5.42 5.35 17.51
C ALA A 3 -6.88 5.49 17.97
N GLY A 4 -7.51 4.36 18.28
CA GLY A 4 -8.83 4.33 18.88
C GLY A 4 -8.84 4.92 20.29
N ALA A 5 -9.93 5.61 20.64
CA ALA A 5 -10.07 6.22 21.96
C ALA A 5 -10.17 5.15 23.07
N PRO A 6 -9.69 5.44 24.30
CA PRO A 6 -9.92 4.57 25.44
C PRO A 6 -11.40 4.43 25.76
N GLY A 7 -11.85 3.20 25.98
CA GLY A 7 -13.24 2.83 26.22
C GLY A 7 -13.61 2.57 27.68
N GLY A 8 -12.86 3.06 28.67
CA GLY A 8 -13.21 2.92 30.09
C GLY A 8 -13.66 1.50 30.50
N ALA A 9 -14.87 1.37 31.09
CA ALA A 9 -15.48 0.10 31.52
C ALA A 9 -16.13 -0.73 30.38
N MET A 10 -15.97 -0.31 29.12
CA MET A 10 -16.58 -0.90 27.92
C MET A 10 -15.49 -1.25 26.89
N VAL A 11 -15.91 -1.57 25.66
CA VAL A 11 -15.01 -1.87 24.53
C VAL A 11 -14.19 -0.64 24.15
N GLY A 12 -12.88 -0.81 23.98
CA GLY A 12 -11.99 0.23 23.44
C GLY A 12 -12.37 0.65 22.01
N GLY A 13 -12.06 1.90 21.63
CA GLY A 13 -12.35 2.41 20.29
C GLY A 13 -11.52 1.75 19.19
N ASN A 14 -12.01 1.73 17.96
CA ASN A 14 -11.30 1.15 16.83
C ASN A 14 -10.16 2.07 16.35
N GLY A 15 -9.07 1.44 15.92
CA GLY A 15 -7.99 2.12 15.21
C GLY A 15 -8.45 2.58 13.82
N GLY A 16 -8.01 3.77 13.43
CA GLY A 16 -8.33 4.36 12.13
C GLY A 16 -7.56 3.72 10.98
N VAL A 17 -8.05 3.90 9.76
CA VAL A 17 -7.40 3.39 8.54
C VAL A 17 -6.10 4.16 8.24
N GLY A 18 -5.11 3.46 7.68
CA GLY A 18 -3.87 4.04 7.19
C GLY A 18 -4.07 4.97 5.99
N GLY A 19 -3.25 6.02 5.89
CA GLY A 19 -3.33 6.98 4.78
C GLY A 19 -2.92 6.38 3.43
N LEU A 20 -3.44 6.94 2.34
CA LEU A 20 -3.06 6.56 0.99
C LEU A 20 -1.65 7.07 0.64
N GLY A 21 -0.84 6.21 0.02
CA GLY A 21 0.44 6.58 -0.55
C GLY A 21 0.31 7.49 -1.77
N GLY A 22 1.17 8.51 -1.88
CA GLY A 22 1.15 9.45 -2.99
C GLY A 22 1.58 8.82 -4.32
N THR A 23 1.08 9.34 -5.44
CA THR A 23 1.51 8.90 -6.78
C THR A 23 2.86 9.50 -7.16
N GLY A 24 3.73 8.70 -7.75
CA GLY A 24 5.01 9.16 -8.27
C GLY A 24 4.84 10.10 -9.47
N SER A 25 5.71 11.12 -9.55
CA SER A 25 5.67 12.11 -10.63
C SER A 25 6.07 11.50 -11.98
N PRO A 26 5.60 12.05 -13.11
CA PRO A 26 6.14 11.71 -14.42
C PRO A 26 7.66 12.00 -14.50
N GLY A 27 8.36 11.21 -15.31
CA GLY A 27 9.75 11.47 -15.68
C GLY A 27 9.88 12.57 -16.74
N GLY A 28 11.12 12.96 -17.05
CA GLY A 28 11.43 13.90 -18.14
C GLY A 28 10.94 13.41 -19.51
N LEU A 29 10.67 14.35 -20.42
CA LEU A 29 10.04 14.09 -21.72
C LEU A 29 10.89 13.18 -22.63
N LEU A 30 12.17 13.49 -22.80
CA LEU A 30 13.06 12.75 -23.73
C LEU A 30 13.73 11.57 -23.06
N LEU A 31 14.39 11.81 -21.92
CA LEU A 31 14.98 10.80 -21.06
C LEU A 31 14.51 11.07 -19.63
N GLY A 32 13.98 10.05 -18.96
CA GLY A 32 13.51 10.25 -17.61
C GLY A 32 13.13 8.97 -16.88
N THR A 33 13.24 9.03 -15.56
CA THR A 33 12.71 8.03 -14.66
C THR A 33 11.43 8.56 -14.01
N GLY A 34 10.37 7.75 -13.99
CA GLY A 34 9.20 8.07 -13.18
C GLY A 34 9.55 8.08 -11.69
N GLY A 35 8.97 9.02 -10.94
CA GLY A 35 9.13 9.07 -9.49
C GLY A 35 8.51 7.84 -8.81
N ALA A 36 9.01 7.45 -7.65
CA ALA A 36 8.40 6.35 -6.89
C ALA A 36 7.04 6.75 -6.31
N GLY A 37 6.12 5.80 -6.22
CA GLY A 37 4.91 5.94 -5.42
C GLY A 37 5.25 5.91 -3.92
N GLY A 38 4.56 6.73 -3.14
CA GLY A 38 4.67 6.75 -1.69
C GLY A 38 4.04 5.51 -1.07
N SER A 39 4.53 5.07 0.08
CA SER A 39 3.93 3.96 0.83
C SER A 39 2.63 4.38 1.49
N GLY A 40 1.72 3.42 1.65
CA GLY A 40 0.54 3.57 2.46
C GLY A 40 0.90 3.66 3.95
N GLY A 41 0.15 4.47 4.70
CA GLY A 41 0.34 4.60 6.13
C GLY A 41 -0.09 3.34 6.88
N LEU A 42 0.51 3.09 8.03
CA LEU A 42 0.07 2.03 8.95
C LEU A 42 -1.37 2.26 9.39
N GLY A 43 -2.10 1.19 9.69
CA GLY A 43 -3.36 1.25 10.43
C GLY A 43 -3.15 1.80 11.85
N GLY A 44 -4.19 2.37 12.43
CA GLY A 44 -4.17 2.85 13.81
C GLY A 44 -4.38 1.71 14.80
N ASP A 45 -3.87 1.88 16.01
CA ASP A 45 -4.04 0.89 17.08
C ASP A 45 -5.46 0.95 17.65
N GLY A 46 -5.96 -0.18 18.12
CA GLY A 46 -7.18 -0.24 18.93
C GLY A 46 -6.98 0.44 20.29
N GLY A 47 -8.00 1.14 20.78
CA GLY A 47 -7.99 1.77 22.09
C GLY A 47 -8.10 0.76 23.23
N ALA A 48 -7.62 1.12 24.43
CA ALA A 48 -7.73 0.28 25.62
C ALA A 48 -9.13 0.40 26.28
N GLY A 49 -9.68 -0.71 26.79
CA GLY A 49 -10.97 -0.78 27.50
C GLY A 49 -11.08 -2.06 28.34
N ALA A 50 -12.26 -2.37 28.88
CA ALA A 50 -12.52 -3.66 29.54
C ALA A 50 -12.33 -4.85 28.57
N THR A 51 -12.60 -4.61 27.29
CA THR A 51 -12.02 -5.36 26.16
C THR A 51 -11.33 -4.36 25.24
N VAL A 52 -10.24 -4.74 24.56
CA VAL A 52 -9.54 -3.78 23.69
C VAL A 52 -10.33 -3.52 22.40
N GLY A 53 -10.07 -2.38 21.79
CA GLY A 53 -10.60 -2.03 20.47
C GLY A 53 -9.88 -2.75 19.34
N PHE A 54 -10.52 -2.80 18.18
CA PHE A 54 -9.97 -3.46 17.00
C PHE A 54 -8.90 -2.60 16.32
N ALA A 55 -7.84 -3.25 15.82
CA ALA A 55 -6.83 -2.62 15.00
C ALA A 55 -7.42 -2.09 13.67
N GLY A 56 -6.92 -0.94 13.22
CA GLY A 56 -7.25 -0.37 11.92
C GLY A 56 -6.48 -1.06 10.78
N SER A 57 -7.06 -0.99 9.58
CA SER A 57 -6.43 -1.50 8.36
C SER A 57 -5.31 -0.59 7.86
N GLY A 58 -4.36 -1.17 7.13
CA GLY A 58 -3.30 -0.43 6.46
C GLY A 58 -3.80 0.37 5.26
N GLY A 59 -3.07 1.43 4.89
CA GLY A 59 -3.35 2.23 3.71
C GLY A 59 -2.72 1.67 2.44
N PHE A 60 -3.31 1.94 1.28
CA PHE A 60 -2.77 1.50 -0.01
C PHE A 60 -1.48 2.23 -0.39
N GLY A 61 -0.56 1.52 -1.06
CA GLY A 61 0.61 2.12 -1.69
C GLY A 61 0.24 2.93 -2.93
N GLY A 62 0.98 4.00 -3.20
CA GLY A 62 0.80 4.85 -4.36
C GLY A 62 1.44 4.26 -5.62
N THR A 63 0.94 4.63 -6.80
CA THR A 63 1.49 4.13 -8.06
C THR A 63 2.80 4.83 -8.41
N GLY A 64 3.72 4.09 -9.03
CA GLY A 64 4.92 4.64 -9.62
C GLY A 64 4.62 5.56 -10.81
N GLY A 65 5.43 6.59 -10.97
CA GLY A 65 5.35 7.55 -12.04
C GLY A 65 5.75 6.99 -13.40
N ILE A 66 5.29 7.63 -14.47
CA ILE A 66 5.50 7.15 -15.85
C ILE A 66 6.73 7.84 -16.45
N ALA A 67 7.63 7.08 -17.07
CA ALA A 67 8.63 7.62 -17.99
C ALA A 67 8.00 7.95 -19.35
N GLN A 68 8.39 9.06 -19.98
CA GLN A 68 7.71 9.58 -21.17
C GLN A 68 8.19 8.90 -22.46
N LEU A 69 9.30 9.33 -23.08
CA LEU A 69 9.77 8.77 -24.35
C LEU A 69 10.79 7.63 -24.17
N ILE A 70 11.83 7.88 -23.38
CA ILE A 70 12.88 6.91 -23.04
C ILE A 70 13.07 6.90 -21.52
N GLY A 71 13.11 5.70 -20.94
CA GLY A 71 13.55 5.51 -19.55
C GLY A 71 12.69 4.57 -18.74
N THR A 72 12.79 4.66 -17.42
CA THR A 72 12.28 3.63 -16.51
C THR A 72 11.06 4.12 -15.74
N GLY A 73 10.04 3.29 -15.63
CA GLY A 73 8.90 3.56 -14.77
C GLY A 73 9.32 3.61 -13.30
N GLY A 74 8.62 4.44 -12.52
CA GLY A 74 8.84 4.53 -11.08
C GLY A 74 8.35 3.29 -10.36
N MET A 75 8.96 2.96 -9.22
CA MET A 75 8.49 1.87 -8.37
C MET A 75 7.14 2.21 -7.73
N GLY A 76 6.26 1.22 -7.57
CA GLY A 76 5.05 1.36 -6.76
C GLY A 76 5.37 1.37 -5.25
N GLY A 77 4.63 2.17 -4.49
CA GLY A 77 4.79 2.25 -3.04
C GLY A 77 4.29 1.01 -2.32
N SER A 78 4.83 0.68 -1.14
CA SER A 78 4.33 -0.47 -0.37
C SER A 78 3.01 -0.15 0.32
N GLY A 79 2.15 -1.14 0.52
CA GLY A 79 0.97 -1.01 1.37
C GLY A 79 1.36 -0.94 2.85
N GLY A 80 0.58 -0.19 3.65
CA GLY A 80 0.79 -0.10 5.08
C GLY A 80 0.35 -1.37 5.81
N GLY A 81 1.00 -1.72 6.92
CA GLY A 81 0.53 -2.80 7.80
C GLY A 81 -0.70 -2.40 8.62
N ILE A 82 -1.35 -3.36 9.25
CA ILE A 82 -2.39 -3.13 10.27
C ILE A 82 -1.81 -2.45 11.52
N GLY A 83 -2.68 -1.82 12.31
CA GLY A 83 -2.32 -1.36 13.66
C GLY A 83 -2.24 -2.51 14.68
N ALA A 84 -1.84 -2.19 15.92
CA ALA A 84 -1.81 -3.10 17.05
C ALA A 84 -3.15 -3.11 17.82
N GLY A 85 -3.53 -4.26 18.38
CA GLY A 85 -4.78 -4.48 19.12
C GLY A 85 -5.11 -5.97 19.18
N GLU A 86 -6.06 -6.39 20.01
CA GLU A 86 -6.50 -7.79 20.01
C GLU A 86 -7.27 -8.02 18.70
N THR A 87 -6.67 -8.80 17.81
CA THR A 87 -7.23 -9.20 16.52
C THR A 87 -8.08 -10.47 16.63
N THR A 88 -8.50 -10.86 17.84
CA THR A 88 -9.49 -11.92 18.10
C THR A 88 -10.88 -11.38 17.78
N VAL A 89 -11.20 -11.35 16.48
CA VAL A 89 -12.52 -10.93 16.01
C VAL A 89 -13.55 -12.01 16.33
N VAL A 90 -14.66 -11.58 16.91
CA VAL A 90 -15.95 -12.27 16.84
C VAL A 90 -16.83 -11.43 15.90
N PRO A 91 -17.17 -11.88 14.67
CA PRO A 91 -16.86 -13.19 14.06
C PRO A 91 -15.48 -13.21 13.34
N PRO A 92 -14.78 -14.35 13.32
CA PRO A 92 -13.42 -14.53 12.78
C PRO A 92 -13.27 -14.30 11.26
N GLU A 93 -14.32 -13.87 10.57
CA GLU A 93 -14.40 -13.81 9.10
C GLU A 93 -13.91 -12.46 8.51
N VAL A 94 -13.67 -11.44 9.35
CA VAL A 94 -13.26 -10.09 8.88
C VAL A 94 -12.10 -9.55 9.71
N ALA A 95 -10.94 -10.23 9.66
CA ALA A 95 -9.71 -9.72 10.27
C ALA A 95 -9.23 -8.44 9.56
N PRO A 96 -8.61 -7.47 10.27
CA PRO A 96 -8.04 -6.30 9.62
C PRO A 96 -6.90 -6.72 8.68
N VAL A 97 -6.85 -6.03 7.54
CA VAL A 97 -5.94 -6.32 6.42
C VAL A 97 -4.99 -5.14 6.25
N GLY A 98 -3.72 -5.44 5.93
CA GLY A 98 -2.78 -4.44 5.42
C GLY A 98 -3.25 -3.85 4.10
N GLY A 99 -2.65 -2.74 3.69
CA GLY A 99 -2.93 -2.14 2.40
C GLY A 99 -2.30 -2.93 1.26
N VAL A 100 -2.89 -2.85 0.07
CA VAL A 100 -2.30 -3.38 -1.17
C VAL A 100 -1.15 -2.47 -1.64
N GLY A 101 -0.11 -3.07 -2.19
CA GLY A 101 1.01 -2.35 -2.81
C GLY A 101 0.60 -1.59 -4.06
N GLY A 102 1.24 -0.47 -4.34
CA GLY A 102 1.00 0.33 -5.53
C GLY A 102 1.59 -0.30 -6.78
N ASN A 103 0.98 -0.08 -7.94
CA ASN A 103 1.52 -0.57 -9.20
C ASN A 103 2.80 0.20 -9.60
N GLY A 104 3.73 -0.49 -10.24
CA GLY A 104 4.87 0.13 -10.91
C GLY A 104 4.44 1.02 -12.08
N GLY A 105 5.15 2.10 -12.28
CA GLY A 105 4.92 3.02 -13.39
C GLY A 105 5.36 2.44 -14.72
N ARG A 106 4.82 2.95 -15.82
CA ARG A 106 5.24 2.52 -17.16
C ARG A 106 6.62 3.07 -17.50
N GLY A 107 7.42 2.26 -18.21
CA GLY A 107 8.65 2.70 -18.86
C GLY A 107 8.39 3.66 -20.01
N GLY A 108 9.46 4.22 -20.57
CA GLY A 108 9.40 5.13 -21.71
C GLY A 108 8.68 4.48 -22.91
N LEU A 109 7.85 5.26 -23.59
CA LEU A 109 6.99 4.80 -24.68
C LEU A 109 7.77 4.06 -25.77
N LEU A 110 8.94 4.57 -26.18
CA LEU A 110 9.74 3.92 -27.21
C LEU A 110 10.65 2.87 -26.59
N LEU A 111 11.48 3.31 -25.65
CA LEU A 111 12.50 2.48 -25.01
C LEU A 111 12.38 2.60 -23.50
N GLY A 112 12.13 1.50 -22.80
CA GLY A 112 12.01 1.62 -21.35
C GLY A 112 11.65 0.36 -20.60
N THR A 113 12.05 0.32 -19.34
CA THR A 113 11.65 -0.75 -18.42
C THR A 113 10.53 -0.25 -17.53
N GLY A 114 9.50 -1.08 -17.33
CA GLY A 114 8.48 -0.81 -16.33
C GLY A 114 9.06 -0.77 -14.92
N GLY A 115 8.43 0.02 -14.05
CA GLY A 115 8.76 0.05 -12.64
C GLY A 115 8.25 -1.20 -11.93
N VAL A 116 8.91 -1.58 -10.85
CA VAL A 116 8.52 -2.73 -10.01
C VAL A 116 7.27 -2.38 -9.19
N GLY A 117 6.40 -3.36 -8.97
CA GLY A 117 5.24 -3.23 -8.09
C GLY A 117 5.62 -3.13 -6.61
N GLY A 118 4.84 -2.40 -5.82
CA GLY A 118 5.06 -2.28 -4.38
C GLY A 118 4.63 -3.54 -3.63
N ASN A 119 5.22 -3.80 -2.46
CA ASN A 119 4.81 -4.93 -1.64
C ASN A 119 3.44 -4.67 -0.96
N GLY A 120 2.69 -5.74 -0.68
CA GLY A 120 1.52 -5.66 0.19
C GLY A 120 1.92 -5.41 1.65
N GLY A 121 1.02 -4.79 2.41
CA GLY A 121 1.20 -4.56 3.84
C GLY A 121 0.96 -5.81 4.68
N ALA A 122 1.54 -5.86 5.88
CA ALA A 122 1.33 -6.97 6.80
C ALA A 122 -0.15 -7.11 7.20
N THR A 123 -0.68 -8.34 7.15
CA THR A 123 -2.06 -8.69 7.54
C THR A 123 -2.08 -9.52 8.83
N SER A 124 -3.25 -9.64 9.45
CA SER A 124 -3.47 -10.50 10.61
C SER A 124 -3.22 -11.98 10.29
N VAL A 125 -2.65 -12.73 11.24
CA VAL A 125 -2.44 -14.19 11.09
C VAL A 125 -3.80 -14.90 11.10
N GLY A 126 -4.07 -15.73 10.09
CA GLY A 126 -5.31 -16.51 9.99
C GLY A 126 -6.52 -15.75 9.42
N GLY A 127 -6.32 -14.52 8.94
CA GLY A 127 -7.37 -13.76 8.25
C GLY A 127 -7.75 -14.38 6.89
N THR A 128 -9.03 -14.29 6.54
CA THR A 128 -9.58 -14.70 5.23
C THR A 128 -9.18 -13.76 4.08
N LEU A 129 -8.78 -12.53 4.37
CA LEU A 129 -8.37 -11.51 3.40
C LEU A 129 -6.86 -11.21 3.51
N TYR A 130 -6.20 -11.10 2.35
CA TYR A 130 -4.76 -10.84 2.24
C TYR A 130 -4.49 -9.52 1.51
N ALA A 131 -3.46 -8.81 1.95
CA ALA A 131 -2.88 -7.72 1.20
C ALA A 131 -2.00 -8.32 0.10
N THR A 132 -2.17 -7.81 -1.12
CA THR A 132 -1.36 -8.22 -2.27
C THR A 132 -0.30 -7.18 -2.57
N GLY A 133 0.77 -7.61 -3.25
CA GLY A 133 1.64 -6.67 -3.95
C GLY A 133 0.89 -5.93 -5.07
N GLY A 134 1.48 -4.83 -5.51
CA GLY A 134 1.11 -4.16 -6.73
C GLY A 134 1.72 -4.86 -7.94
N ASN A 135 1.13 -4.64 -9.10
CA ASN A 135 1.67 -5.17 -10.36
C ASN A 135 2.86 -4.33 -10.81
N GLY A 136 3.83 -4.95 -11.45
CA GLY A 136 4.84 -4.21 -12.20
C GLY A 136 4.25 -3.42 -13.39
N GLY A 137 4.97 -2.37 -13.79
CA GLY A 137 4.59 -1.50 -14.89
C GLY A 137 4.95 -2.08 -16.26
N SER A 138 4.34 -1.57 -17.32
CA SER A 138 4.66 -1.97 -18.69
C SER A 138 6.02 -1.44 -19.15
N GLY A 139 6.71 -2.20 -20.00
CA GLY A 139 7.91 -1.72 -20.73
C GLY A 139 7.56 -0.87 -21.96
N GLY A 140 8.60 -0.42 -22.67
CA GLY A 140 8.48 0.36 -23.92
C GLY A 140 7.99 -0.47 -25.12
N LEU A 141 7.39 0.23 -26.08
CA LEU A 141 6.78 -0.34 -27.28
C LEU A 141 7.81 -0.90 -28.27
N VAL A 142 8.92 -0.19 -28.48
CA VAL A 142 9.96 -0.60 -29.44
C VAL A 142 10.92 -1.58 -28.78
N TRP A 143 11.36 -1.28 -27.55
CA TRP A 143 12.13 -2.20 -26.74
C TRP A 143 11.94 -1.89 -25.26
N GLY A 144 11.66 -2.92 -24.45
CA GLY A 144 11.44 -2.73 -23.04
C GLY A 144 10.93 -3.97 -22.33
N ASN A 145 11.38 -4.14 -21.08
CA ASN A 145 10.88 -5.19 -20.20
C ASN A 145 9.81 -4.63 -19.28
N GLY A 146 8.78 -5.42 -18.98
CA GLY A 146 7.88 -5.10 -17.87
C GLY A 146 8.63 -5.09 -16.54
N GLY A 147 8.14 -4.31 -15.59
CA GLY A 147 8.50 -4.47 -14.19
C GLY A 147 7.80 -5.70 -13.61
N THR A 148 8.36 -6.26 -12.55
CA THR A 148 7.73 -7.31 -11.74
C THR A 148 6.97 -6.71 -10.57
#